data_AF-A0A376KQ54-F1
#
_entry.id   AF-A0A376KQ54-F1
#
_cell.length_a   1.000
_cell.length_b   1.000
_cell.length_c   1.000
_cell.angle_alpha   90.00
_cell.angle_beta   90.00
_cell.angle_gamma   90.00
#
_symmetry.space_group_name_H-M   'P 1'
#
loop_
_entity.id
_entity.type
_entity.pdbx_description
1 polymer ?
#
loop_
_entity_poly.entity_id
_entity_poly.type
_entity_poly.pdbx_seq_one_letter_code
_entity_poly.pdbx_strand_id
1 'polypeptide(L)'
;MPWSFDLIATRAIDMARHLNATIINEGDINTRRVKSVTFCARSIPHMLEHFRAGSLLVTSADRPDVLVAACLAAMNGVEIGALLLTGGYEMDARISKLCERAFATGLPVFMVNTNTWQTSLSLPELQPGKFRLTITSVSRKFRNTLLTYINAGLDRISDCHF
;
A
#
# COMPACT_ATOMS: atom_id res chain seq x y z
N MET A 1 21.77 5.15 -22.50
CA MET A 1 21.63 4.07 -21.50
C MET A 1 20.18 4.03 -21.06
N PRO A 2 19.45 2.89 -21.10
CA PRO A 2 18.02 2.90 -20.77
C PRO A 2 17.87 2.91 -19.24
N TRP A 3 17.30 3.99 -18.72
CA TRP A 3 16.82 4.09 -17.34
C TRP A 3 15.72 3.02 -17.13
N SER A 4 16.02 1.96 -16.39
CA SER A 4 15.03 0.91 -16.10
C SER A 4 14.14 1.34 -14.92
N PHE A 5 12.85 1.56 -15.19
CA PHE A 5 11.84 1.96 -14.20
C PHE A 5 11.73 1.00 -13.00
N ASP A 6 12.21 -0.25 -13.13
CA ASP A 6 12.23 -1.26 -12.07
C ASP A 6 13.30 -1.00 -10.98
N LEU A 7 14.35 -0.23 -11.28
CA LEU A 7 15.41 0.11 -10.31
C LEU A 7 14.99 1.18 -9.29
N ILE A 8 13.92 1.95 -9.58
CA ILE A 8 13.41 3.05 -8.75
C ILE A 8 12.28 2.57 -7.81
N ALA A 9 11.79 1.35 -7.97
CA ALA A 9 10.69 0.85 -7.14
C ALA A 9 11.20 0.52 -5.73
N THR A 10 10.71 1.26 -4.74
CA THR A 10 11.02 1.09 -3.31
C THR A 10 10.72 -0.33 -2.85
N ARG A 11 11.59 -0.89 -2.01
CA ARG A 11 11.35 -2.24 -1.48
C ARG A 11 10.27 -2.17 -0.41
N ALA A 12 9.57 -3.29 -0.20
CA ALA A 12 8.57 -3.37 0.86
C ALA A 12 9.20 -3.11 2.25
N ILE A 13 10.47 -3.50 2.48
CA ILE A 13 11.17 -3.22 3.73
C ILE A 13 11.43 -1.72 3.96
N ASP A 14 11.69 -0.96 2.89
CA ASP A 14 11.93 0.47 3.00
C ASP A 14 10.62 1.19 3.38
N MET A 15 9.48 0.71 2.85
CA MET A 15 8.14 1.18 3.24
C MET A 15 7.84 0.88 4.71
N ALA A 16 8.10 -0.35 5.16
CA ALA A 16 7.88 -0.73 6.55
C ALA A 16 8.74 0.11 7.51
N ARG A 17 10.02 0.34 7.19
CA ARG A 17 10.92 1.17 8.00
C ARG A 17 10.48 2.63 8.06
N HIS A 18 10.17 3.23 6.92
CA HIS A 18 9.74 4.63 6.85
C HIS A 18 8.44 4.88 7.64
N LEU A 19 7.52 3.92 7.60
CA LEU A 19 6.25 4.01 8.33
C LEU A 19 6.36 3.54 9.79
N ASN A 20 7.54 3.13 10.24
CA ASN A 20 7.76 2.49 11.54
C ASN A 20 6.75 1.35 11.81
N ALA A 21 6.57 0.49 10.80
CA ALA A 21 5.56 -0.56 10.80
C ALA A 21 6.03 -1.80 11.57
N THR A 22 5.12 -2.42 12.30
CA THR A 22 5.31 -3.75 12.89
C THR A 22 5.15 -4.81 11.82
N ILE A 23 6.15 -5.67 11.65
CA ILE A 23 6.09 -6.76 10.68
C ILE A 23 5.22 -7.89 11.25
N ILE A 24 4.18 -8.29 10.50
CA ILE A 24 3.25 -9.36 10.86
C ILE A 24 3.66 -10.66 10.17
N ASN A 25 4.07 -10.57 8.90
CA ASN A 25 4.70 -11.64 8.15
C ASN A 25 5.86 -11.06 7.34
N GLU A 26 7.07 -11.56 7.58
CA GLU A 26 8.25 -11.11 6.84
C GLU A 26 8.13 -11.43 5.35
N GLY A 27 7.79 -12.68 5.00
CA GLY A 27 7.80 -13.12 3.61
C GLY A 27 9.07 -12.67 2.87
N ASP A 28 8.91 -12.18 1.64
CA ASP A 28 10.01 -11.69 0.81
C ASP A 28 10.26 -10.17 0.96
N ILE A 29 9.95 -9.56 2.11
CA ILE A 29 9.94 -8.09 2.30
C ILE A 29 11.22 -7.37 1.86
N ASN A 30 12.37 -8.05 1.95
CA ASN A 30 13.69 -7.52 1.58
C ASN A 30 13.92 -7.41 0.06
N THR A 31 13.22 -8.23 -0.73
CA THR A 31 13.40 -8.30 -2.20
C THR A 31 12.17 -7.80 -2.95
N ARG A 32 10.98 -7.89 -2.35
CA ARG A 32 9.71 -7.46 -2.95
C ARG A 32 9.73 -5.96 -3.24
N ARG A 33 9.36 -5.59 -4.48
CA ARG A 33 9.30 -4.18 -4.92
C ARG A 33 7.85 -3.69 -5.00
N VAL A 34 7.64 -2.49 -4.48
CA VAL A 34 6.35 -1.78 -4.55
C VAL A 34 6.34 -0.89 -5.78
N LYS A 35 5.50 -1.26 -6.76
CA LYS A 35 5.30 -0.57 -8.04
C LYS A 35 4.10 0.36 -8.03
N SER A 36 3.10 0.08 -7.19
CA SER A 36 1.90 0.90 -7.01
C SER A 36 1.36 0.77 -5.59
N VAL A 37 0.56 1.73 -5.15
CA VAL A 37 -0.13 1.71 -3.86
C VAL A 37 -1.63 1.78 -4.09
N THR A 38 -2.37 0.83 -3.53
CA THR A 38 -3.84 0.76 -3.65
C THR A 38 -4.46 0.81 -2.27
N PHE A 39 -5.25 1.85 -2.03
CA PHE A 39 -6.07 1.94 -0.82
C PHE A 39 -7.37 1.14 -0.99
N CYS A 40 -7.60 0.18 -0.11
CA CYS A 40 -8.66 -0.80 -0.18
C CYS A 40 -9.89 -0.35 0.63
N ALA A 41 -10.59 0.67 0.16
CA ALA A 41 -11.72 1.27 0.88
C ALA A 41 -13.11 0.95 0.28
N ARG A 42 -13.15 0.21 -0.83
CA ARG A 42 -14.40 -0.21 -1.48
C ARG A 42 -14.67 -1.70 -1.21
N SER A 43 -15.79 -2.22 -1.72
CA SER A 43 -16.04 -3.66 -1.74
C SER A 43 -15.07 -4.35 -2.71
N ILE A 44 -14.74 -5.61 -2.40
CA ILE A 44 -13.75 -6.42 -3.14
C ILE A 44 -13.97 -6.40 -4.67
N PRO A 45 -15.20 -6.59 -5.21
CA PRO A 45 -15.40 -6.64 -6.66
C PRO A 45 -14.88 -5.40 -7.41
N HIS A 46 -14.92 -4.22 -6.79
CA HIS A 46 -14.52 -2.95 -7.39
C HIS A 46 -13.03 -2.62 -7.23
N MET A 47 -12.24 -3.54 -6.68
CA MET A 47 -10.82 -3.32 -6.41
C MET A 47 -9.94 -4.51 -6.75
N LEU A 48 -10.52 -5.67 -7.10
CA LEU A 48 -9.79 -6.84 -7.60
C LEU A 48 -8.90 -6.49 -8.81
N GLU A 49 -9.33 -5.55 -9.67
CA GLU A 49 -8.51 -5.09 -10.79
C GLU A 49 -7.18 -4.45 -10.38
N HIS A 50 -7.01 -4.08 -9.11
CA HIS A 50 -5.79 -3.50 -8.55
C HIS A 50 -4.91 -4.52 -7.81
N PHE A 51 -5.35 -5.78 -7.69
CA PHE A 51 -4.56 -6.86 -7.08
C PHE A 51 -3.59 -7.36 -8.14
N ARG A 52 -2.47 -6.65 -8.27
CA ARG A 52 -1.47 -6.87 -9.33
C ARG A 52 -0.09 -7.07 -8.74
N ALA A 53 0.79 -7.64 -9.55
CA ALA A 53 2.20 -7.80 -9.19
C ALA A 53 2.82 -6.46 -8.76
N GLY A 54 3.50 -6.45 -7.62
CA GLY A 54 4.13 -5.26 -7.04
C GLY A 54 3.16 -4.23 -6.43
N SER A 55 1.86 -4.52 -6.32
CA SER A 55 0.93 -3.62 -5.62
C SER A 55 1.13 -3.70 -4.10
N LEU A 56 1.23 -2.55 -3.44
CA LEU A 56 1.07 -2.39 -2.00
C LEU A 56 -0.42 -2.17 -1.73
N LEU A 57 -1.08 -3.17 -1.16
CA LEU A 57 -2.49 -3.07 -0.77
C LEU A 57 -2.55 -2.47 0.63
N VAL A 58 -3.24 -1.35 0.81
CA VAL A 58 -3.39 -0.67 2.11
C VAL A 58 -4.83 -0.81 2.57
N THR A 59 -5.05 -1.45 3.70
CA THR A 59 -6.39 -1.65 4.26
C THR A 59 -6.40 -1.47 5.77
N SER A 60 -7.59 -1.31 6.34
CA SER A 60 -7.75 -1.26 7.79
C SER A 60 -7.79 -2.69 8.34
N ALA A 61 -7.23 -2.91 9.53
CA ALA A 61 -7.20 -4.24 10.15
C ALA A 61 -8.61 -4.81 10.44
N ASP A 62 -9.63 -3.94 10.50
CA ASP A 62 -11.05 -4.31 10.62
C ASP A 62 -11.70 -4.79 9.29
N ARG A 63 -10.92 -4.86 8.19
CA ARG A 63 -11.33 -5.39 6.89
C ARG A 63 -10.65 -6.73 6.59
N PRO A 64 -10.96 -7.81 7.34
CA PRO A 64 -10.35 -9.13 7.10
C PRO A 64 -10.73 -9.71 5.74
N ASP A 65 -11.85 -9.27 5.14
CA ASP A 65 -12.25 -9.64 3.78
C ASP A 65 -11.19 -9.25 2.73
N VAL A 66 -10.57 -8.08 2.87
CA VAL A 66 -9.50 -7.63 1.96
C VAL A 66 -8.23 -8.44 2.15
N LEU A 67 -7.85 -8.72 3.40
CA LEU A 67 -6.70 -9.57 3.72
C LEU A 67 -6.88 -10.97 3.13
N VAL A 68 -8.04 -11.59 3.32
CA VAL A 68 -8.35 -12.93 2.76
C VAL A 68 -8.34 -12.91 1.24
N ALA A 69 -8.92 -11.89 0.60
CA ALA A 69 -8.90 -11.75 -0.86
C ALA A 69 -7.46 -11.60 -1.39
N ALA A 70 -6.62 -10.81 -0.72
CA ALA A 70 -5.21 -10.63 -1.10
C ALA A 70 -4.42 -11.93 -0.94
N CYS A 71 -4.68 -12.68 0.14
CA CYS A 71 -4.09 -13.99 0.37
C CYS A 71 -4.46 -14.98 -0.73
N LEU A 72 -5.74 -15.03 -1.12
CA LEU A 72 -6.20 -15.87 -2.23
C LEU A 72 -5.54 -15.48 -3.55
N ALA A 73 -5.42 -14.19 -3.84
CA ALA A 73 -4.72 -13.71 -5.03
C ALA A 73 -3.23 -14.10 -5.03
N ALA A 74 -2.55 -13.98 -3.88
CA ALA A 74 -1.16 -14.42 -3.73
C ALA A 74 -1.00 -15.93 -3.93
N MET A 75 -1.89 -16.74 -3.36
CA MET A 75 -1.92 -18.19 -3.56
C MET A 75 -2.18 -18.58 -5.03
N ASN A 76 -2.90 -17.74 -5.78
CA ASN A 76 -3.11 -17.92 -7.22
C ASN A 76 -1.93 -17.40 -8.08
N GLY A 77 -0.80 -17.05 -7.46
CA GLY A 77 0.43 -16.63 -8.15
C GLY A 77 0.54 -15.13 -8.43
N VAL A 78 -0.38 -14.30 -7.92
CA VAL A 78 -0.21 -12.85 -8.03
C VAL A 78 0.89 -12.40 -7.08
N GLU A 79 1.98 -11.85 -7.63
CA GLU A 79 3.10 -11.37 -6.82
C GLU A 79 2.82 -10.02 -6.15
N ILE A 80 1.85 -9.98 -5.24
CA ILE A 80 1.51 -8.77 -4.46
C ILE A 80 2.80 -8.24 -3.79
N GLY A 81 2.98 -6.92 -3.85
CA GLY A 81 4.18 -6.25 -3.36
C GLY A 81 4.25 -6.26 -1.84
N ALA A 82 3.13 -5.98 -1.18
CA ALA A 82 2.92 -6.19 0.25
C ALA A 82 1.46 -5.88 0.62
N LEU A 83 1.06 -6.28 1.82
CA LEU A 83 -0.17 -5.82 2.47
C LEU A 83 0.20 -4.97 3.69
N LEU A 84 -0.32 -3.74 3.72
CA LEU A 84 -0.20 -2.81 4.83
C LEU A 84 -1.54 -2.68 5.56
N LEU A 85 -1.55 -3.14 6.80
CA LEU A 85 -2.69 -3.00 7.71
C LEU A 85 -2.57 -1.70 8.51
N THR A 86 -3.69 -1.00 8.67
CA THR A 86 -3.78 0.28 9.39
C THR A 86 -4.75 0.17 10.56
N GLY A 87 -4.67 1.12 11.50
CA GLY A 87 -5.57 1.19 12.65
C GLY A 87 -5.05 0.55 13.94
N GLY A 88 -3.85 -0.03 13.92
CA GLY A 88 -3.14 -0.47 15.14
C GLY A 88 -3.83 -1.58 15.95
N TYR A 89 -4.79 -2.30 15.37
CA TYR A 89 -5.45 -3.44 16.00
C TYR A 89 -4.66 -4.72 15.77
N GLU A 90 -4.58 -5.60 16.77
CA GLU A 90 -4.03 -6.94 16.53
C GLU A 90 -4.90 -7.70 15.52
N MET A 91 -4.24 -8.36 14.58
CA MET A 91 -4.90 -9.23 13.61
C MET A 91 -5.50 -10.44 14.33
N ASP A 92 -6.79 -10.72 14.08
CA ASP A 92 -7.47 -11.87 14.67
C ASP A 92 -6.72 -13.17 14.33
N ALA A 93 -6.37 -13.94 15.36
CA ALA A 93 -5.60 -15.17 15.21
C ALA A 93 -6.26 -16.20 14.27
N ARG A 94 -7.60 -16.22 14.19
CA ARG A 94 -8.36 -17.10 13.28
C ARG A 94 -8.13 -16.70 11.83
N ILE A 95 -8.08 -15.40 11.55
CA ILE A 95 -7.77 -14.88 10.21
C ILE A 95 -6.30 -15.14 9.88
N SER A 96 -5.39 -14.91 10.82
CA SER A 96 -3.97 -15.28 10.66
C SER A 96 -3.80 -16.75 10.27
N LYS A 97 -4.51 -17.64 10.98
CA LYS A 97 -4.46 -19.07 10.72
C LYS A 97 -5.05 -19.44 9.36
N LEU A 98 -6.14 -18.79 8.95
CA LEU A 98 -6.73 -18.97 7.64
C LEU A 98 -5.77 -18.56 6.50
N CYS A 99 -5.01 -17.48 6.72
CA CYS A 99 -4.09 -16.89 5.74
C CYS A 99 -2.68 -17.50 5.74
N GLU A 100 -2.36 -18.43 6.66
CA GLU A 100 -1.02 -19.01 6.84
C GLU A 100 -0.40 -19.52 5.54
N ARG A 101 -1.17 -20.21 4.70
CA ARG A 101 -0.67 -20.72 3.41
C ARG A 101 -0.27 -19.61 2.45
N ALA A 102 -1.00 -18.50 2.44
CA ALA A 102 -0.65 -17.34 1.64
C ALA A 102 0.59 -16.62 2.20
N PHE A 103 0.74 -16.57 3.52
CA PHE A 103 1.95 -16.02 4.14
C PHE A 103 3.19 -16.84 3.77
N ALA A 104 3.04 -18.16 3.68
CA ALA A 104 4.10 -19.07 3.23
C ALA A 104 4.46 -18.92 1.74
N THR A 105 3.68 -18.20 0.91
CA THR A 105 4.07 -17.88 -0.47
C THR A 105 5.03 -16.69 -0.56
N GLY A 106 5.56 -16.21 0.57
CA GLY A 106 6.45 -15.05 0.63
C GLY A 106 5.72 -13.69 0.63
N LEU A 107 4.41 -13.65 0.88
CA LEU A 107 3.63 -12.40 0.89
C LEU A 107 3.99 -11.52 2.10
N PRO A 108 4.61 -10.34 1.92
CA PRO A 108 4.93 -9.46 3.04
C PRO A 108 3.67 -8.83 3.63
N VAL A 109 3.54 -8.85 4.96
CA VAL A 109 2.44 -8.21 5.69
C VAL A 109 3.00 -7.42 6.86
N PHE A 110 2.63 -6.15 6.96
CA PHE A 110 3.03 -5.29 8.07
C PHE A 110 1.92 -4.33 8.45
N MET A 111 2.03 -3.77 9.65
CA MET A 111 0.98 -2.97 10.27
C MET A 111 1.52 -1.65 10.79
N VAL A 112 0.71 -0.61 10.66
CA VAL A 112 0.97 0.71 11.25
C VAL A 112 -0.17 1.10 12.18
N ASN A 113 0.17 1.85 13.22
CA ASN A 113 -0.82 2.37 14.18
C ASN A 113 -1.57 3.59 13.63
N THR A 114 -1.03 4.22 12.58
CA THR A 114 -1.69 5.32 11.89
C THR A 114 -2.91 4.84 11.13
N ASN A 115 -3.91 5.71 11.03
CA ASN A 115 -5.06 5.45 10.17
C ASN A 115 -4.69 5.58 8.68
N THR A 116 -5.54 5.07 7.81
CA THR A 116 -5.37 5.11 6.35
C THR A 116 -5.05 6.51 5.81
N TRP A 117 -5.61 7.57 6.41
CA TRP A 117 -5.38 8.95 6.00
C TRP A 117 -3.97 9.44 6.34
N GLN A 118 -3.52 9.23 7.58
CA GLN A 118 -2.16 9.58 8.01
C GLN A 118 -1.11 8.81 7.20
N THR A 119 -1.35 7.52 6.97
CA THR A 119 -0.49 6.68 6.13
C THR A 119 -0.42 7.19 4.69
N SER A 120 -1.54 7.64 4.13
CA SER A 120 -1.59 8.19 2.76
C SER A 120 -0.83 9.51 2.58
N LEU A 121 -0.64 10.29 3.65
CA LEU A 121 0.16 11.52 3.62
C LEU A 121 1.67 11.25 3.74
N SER A 122 2.06 10.12 4.36
CA SER A 122 3.48 9.80 4.62
C SER A 122 4.14 9.01 3.48
N LEU A 123 3.33 8.40 2.61
CA LEU A 123 3.78 7.57 1.49
C LEU A 123 4.29 8.34 0.24
N PRO A 124 3.75 9.52 -0.14
CA PRO A 124 4.23 10.27 -1.31
C PRO A 124 5.71 10.66 -1.23
N GLU A 125 6.24 10.89 -0.03
CA GLU A 125 7.64 11.26 0.19
C GLU A 125 8.64 10.18 -0.27
N LEU A 126 8.23 8.92 -0.28
CA LEU A 126 9.06 7.79 -0.71
C LEU A 126 9.05 7.54 -2.23
N GLN A 127 8.03 8.03 -2.94
CA GLN A 127 7.86 7.78 -4.39
C GLN A 127 7.20 8.97 -5.12
N PRO A 128 7.95 10.05 -5.38
CA PRO A 128 7.45 11.13 -6.23
C PRO A 128 7.16 10.63 -7.65
N GLY A 129 5.95 10.86 -8.16
CA GLY A 129 5.58 10.61 -9.57
C GLY A 129 5.06 9.22 -9.95
N LYS A 130 5.09 8.23 -9.04
CA LYS A 130 4.48 6.88 -9.25
C LYS A 130 3.20 6.64 -8.45
N PHE A 131 2.76 7.67 -7.72
CA PHE A 131 1.58 7.65 -6.88
C PHE A 131 0.30 7.68 -7.73
N ARG A 132 -0.05 6.55 -8.36
CA ARG A 132 -1.42 6.32 -8.80
C ARG A 132 -2.25 6.00 -7.56
N LEU A 133 -2.51 7.02 -6.75
CA LEU A 133 -3.67 7.00 -5.88
C LEU A 133 -4.85 6.80 -6.80
N THR A 134 -5.39 5.59 -6.85
CA THR A 134 -6.74 5.43 -7.38
C THR A 134 -7.64 6.16 -6.40
N ILE A 135 -7.88 7.45 -6.66
CA ILE A 135 -8.59 8.46 -5.83
C ILE A 135 -10.06 8.09 -5.57
N THR A 136 -10.45 6.87 -5.93
CA THR A 136 -11.78 6.31 -5.77
C THR A 136 -11.99 5.66 -4.40
N SER A 137 -10.94 5.46 -3.59
CA SER A 137 -11.06 4.74 -2.31
C SER A 137 -10.86 5.60 -1.07
N VAL A 138 -9.91 6.54 -1.04
CA VAL A 138 -9.82 7.41 0.14
C VAL A 138 -10.91 8.49 0.02
N SER A 139 -11.80 8.57 1.01
CA SER A 139 -13.04 9.37 1.10
C SER A 139 -13.13 10.64 0.23
N ARG A 140 -14.34 11.07 -0.20
CA ARG A 140 -14.58 12.36 -0.91
C ARG A 140 -13.81 13.55 -0.30
N LYS A 141 -13.64 13.54 1.03
CA LYS A 141 -12.88 14.53 1.81
C LYS A 141 -11.36 14.50 1.55
N PHE A 142 -10.79 13.32 1.30
CA PHE A 142 -9.39 13.13 0.89
C PHE A 142 -9.12 13.66 -0.51
N ARG A 143 -9.99 13.37 -1.48
CA ARG A 143 -9.82 13.85 -2.86
C ARG A 143 -9.70 15.38 -2.91
N ASN A 144 -10.56 16.08 -2.19
CA ASN A 144 -10.51 17.55 -2.16
C ASN A 144 -9.25 18.06 -1.44
N THR A 145 -8.90 17.49 -0.29
CA THR A 145 -7.75 17.97 0.51
C THR A 145 -6.41 17.67 -0.16
N LEU A 146 -6.27 16.49 -0.78
CA LEU A 146 -5.04 16.09 -1.46
C LEU A 146 -4.85 16.83 -2.78
N LEU A 147 -5.93 17.13 -3.52
CA LEU A 147 -5.87 18.03 -4.67
C LEU A 147 -5.43 19.44 -4.25
N THR A 148 -5.90 19.95 -3.11
CA THR A 148 -5.43 21.24 -2.57
C THR A 148 -3.95 21.18 -2.20
N TYR A 149 -3.46 20.10 -1.57
CA TYR A 149 -2.05 19.95 -1.21
C TYR A 149 -1.12 19.78 -2.43
N ILE A 150 -1.54 18.98 -3.43
CA ILE A 150 -0.80 18.80 -4.68
C ILE A 150 -0.78 20.11 -5.48
N ASN A 151 -1.91 20.82 -5.58
CA ASN A 151 -1.97 22.12 -6.26
C ASN A 151 -1.15 23.19 -5.51
N ALA A 152 -1.21 23.24 -4.18
CA ALA A 152 -0.41 24.16 -3.38
C ALA A 152 1.10 23.84 -3.41
N GLY A 153 1.48 22.59 -3.72
CA GLY A 153 2.86 22.20 -3.98
C GLY A 153 3.33 22.57 -5.39
N LEU A 154 2.44 22.52 -6.38
CA LEU A 154 2.70 22.98 -7.76
C LEU A 154 2.78 24.51 -7.84
N ASP A 155 1.94 25.25 -7.12
CA ASP A 155 1.96 26.72 -7.07
C ASP A 155 3.28 27.25 -6.46
N ARG A 156 3.89 26.54 -5.51
CA ARG A 156 5.22 26.89 -4.99
C ARG A 156 6.38 26.63 -5.96
N ILE A 157 6.15 25.86 -7.02
CA ILE A 157 7.13 25.65 -8.10
C ILE A 157 6.95 26.74 -9.18
N SER A 158 5.73 27.28 -9.34
CA SER A 158 5.43 28.42 -10.21
C SER A 158 6.09 29.73 -9.75
N ASP A 159 6.29 29.91 -8.44
CA ASP A 159 6.88 31.13 -7.85
C ASP A 159 8.43 31.12 -7.81
N CYS A 160 9.09 30.16 -8.45
CA CYS A 160 10.56 30.08 -8.53
C CYS A 160 11.15 30.39 -9.91
N HIS A 161 10.38 30.97 -10.84
CA HIS A 161 10.95 31.52 -12.08
C HIS A 161 10.37 32.90 -12.43
N PHE A 162 11.28 33.88 -12.35
CA PHE A 162 11.24 35.32 -12.71
C PHE A 162 10.71 36.29 -11.67
#